data_AF-A0A6A4VX96-F1
#
_entry.id   AF-A0A6A4VX96-F1
#
_cell.length_a   1.000
_cell.length_b   1.000
_cell.length_c   1.000
_cell.angle_alpha   90.00
_cell.angle_beta   90.00
_cell.angle_gamma   90.00
#
_symmetry.space_group_name_H-M   'P 1'
#
loop_
_entity.id
_entity.type
_entity.pdbx_description
1 polymer ?
#
loop_
_entity_poly.entity_id
_entity_poly.type
_entity_poly.pdbx_seq_one_letter_code
_entity_poly.pdbx_strand_id
1 'polypeptide(L)'
;MMFVSAANIMIVHSEKEGKALQLSYAARMEFVSLTQQVAHGPCRPDTLPQLGVLDIVGRDRREAWQRLGDMSRPDSMVRYIEMLDAACPIFRPFAEAHRRDLEAQERRREEERAAEEQRRQADERERLQRELELSRQAETK
;
A
#
# COMPACT_ATOMS: atom_id res chain seq x y z
N MET A 1 9.47 9.62 -3.07
CA MET A 1 8.04 9.86 -3.38
C MET A 1 7.45 8.94 -4.46
N MET A 2 8.20 8.45 -5.46
CA MET A 2 7.63 7.55 -6.50
C MET A 2 7.26 6.13 -6.01
N PHE A 3 7.96 5.61 -5.00
CA PHE A 3 7.80 4.23 -4.51
C PHE A 3 6.46 3.94 -3.83
N VAL A 4 5.90 4.91 -3.10
CA VAL A 4 4.58 4.77 -2.44
C VAL A 4 3.46 4.80 -3.49
N SER A 5 3.64 5.58 -4.55
CA SER A 5 2.67 5.70 -5.65
C SER A 5 2.48 4.37 -6.40
N ALA A 6 3.56 3.61 -6.64
CA ALA A 6 3.49 2.36 -7.38
C ALA A 6 2.81 1.23 -6.59
N ALA A 7 3.08 1.12 -5.29
CA ALA A 7 2.43 0.15 -4.42
C ALA A 7 0.91 0.40 -4.33
N ASN A 8 0.51 1.67 -4.25
CA ASN A 8 -0.91 2.03 -4.23
C ASN A 8 -1.60 1.77 -5.57
N ILE A 9 -0.91 2.03 -6.70
CA ILE A 9 -1.40 1.68 -8.05
C ILE A 9 -1.65 0.17 -8.16
N MET A 10 -0.76 -0.66 -7.63
CA MET A 10 -0.87 -2.12 -7.64
C MET A 10 -2.08 -2.62 -6.82
N ILE A 11 -2.35 -2.04 -5.65
CA ILE A 11 -3.53 -2.36 -4.82
C ILE A 11 -4.81 -2.03 -5.59
N VAL A 12 -4.89 -0.82 -6.14
CA VAL A 12 -6.06 -0.34 -6.89
C VAL A 12 -6.32 -1.18 -8.14
N HIS A 13 -5.26 -1.59 -8.84
CA HIS A 13 -5.38 -2.50 -9.96
C HIS A 13 -6.03 -3.82 -9.53
N SER A 14 -5.50 -4.47 -8.49
CA SER A 14 -6.06 -5.73 -7.98
C SER A 14 -7.51 -5.62 -7.50
N GLU A 15 -7.95 -4.47 -6.97
CA GLU A 15 -9.35 -4.24 -6.61
C GLU A 15 -10.30 -4.07 -7.83
N LYS A 16 -9.75 -3.68 -8.98
CA LYS A 16 -10.52 -3.46 -10.23
C LYS A 16 -10.40 -4.63 -11.21
N GLU A 17 -9.44 -5.53 -11.02
CA GLU A 17 -9.35 -6.80 -11.74
C GLU A 17 -10.65 -7.61 -11.56
N GLY A 18 -11.30 -7.94 -12.69
CA GLY A 18 -12.57 -8.68 -12.73
C GLY A 18 -13.83 -7.86 -12.98
N LYS A 19 -13.81 -6.53 -12.86
CA LYS A 19 -14.99 -5.66 -13.12
C LYS A 19 -14.90 -4.80 -14.38
N ALA A 20 -13.70 -4.43 -14.83
CA ALA A 20 -13.52 -3.53 -15.99
C ALA A 20 -12.32 -3.86 -16.90
N LEU A 21 -11.45 -4.79 -16.50
CA LEU A 21 -10.22 -5.12 -17.21
C LEU A 21 -10.21 -6.61 -17.57
N GLN A 22 -10.45 -6.91 -18.85
CA GLN A 22 -10.23 -8.25 -19.41
C GLN A 22 -8.77 -8.36 -19.84
N LEU A 23 -7.87 -8.58 -18.88
CA LEU A 23 -6.46 -8.86 -19.16
C LEU A 23 -6.31 -10.26 -19.77
N SER A 24 -5.38 -10.40 -20.72
CA SER A 24 -4.98 -11.71 -21.23
C SER A 24 -4.37 -12.55 -20.09
N TYR A 25 -4.45 -13.88 -20.21
CA TYR A 25 -3.88 -14.78 -19.22
C TYR A 25 -2.38 -14.53 -19.01
N ALA A 26 -1.64 -14.33 -20.10
CA ALA A 26 -0.21 -14.03 -20.05
C ALA A 26 0.08 -12.70 -19.32
N ALA A 27 -0.65 -11.63 -19.62
CA ALA A 27 -0.49 -10.35 -18.92
C ALA A 27 -0.81 -10.48 -17.42
N ARG A 28 -1.85 -11.25 -17.07
CA ARG A 28 -2.17 -11.54 -15.66
C ARG A 28 -1.04 -12.28 -14.95
N MET A 29 -0.40 -13.25 -15.60
CA MET A 29 0.74 -13.95 -15.01
C MET A 29 1.94 -13.02 -14.79
N GLU A 30 2.19 -12.08 -15.71
CA GLU A 30 3.24 -11.07 -15.56
C GLU A 30 2.94 -10.04 -14.47
N PHE A 31 1.70 -9.57 -14.32
CA PHE A 31 1.33 -8.70 -13.20
C PHE A 31 1.50 -9.42 -11.85
N VAL A 32 1.09 -10.69 -11.76
CA VAL A 32 1.25 -11.51 -10.56
C VAL A 32 2.74 -11.75 -10.23
N SER A 33 3.61 -11.94 -11.22
CA SER A 33 5.04 -12.10 -10.98
C SER A 33 5.69 -10.80 -10.51
N LEU A 34 5.35 -9.66 -11.11
CA LEU A 34 5.87 -8.35 -10.71
C LEU A 34 5.42 -7.98 -9.28
N THR A 35 4.17 -8.26 -8.92
CA THR A 35 3.66 -8.07 -7.55
C THR A 35 4.44 -8.91 -6.54
N GLN A 36 4.71 -10.19 -6.86
CA GLN A 36 5.52 -11.05 -6.00
C GLN A 36 6.97 -10.56 -5.89
N GLN A 37 7.58 -10.10 -6.98
CA GLN A 37 8.93 -9.52 -6.98
C GLN A 37 8.99 -8.26 -6.11
N VAL A 38 7.95 -7.43 -6.12
CA VAL A 38 7.88 -6.21 -5.31
C VAL A 38 7.68 -6.51 -3.82
N ALA A 39 6.95 -7.56 -3.49
CA ALA A 39 6.63 -7.96 -2.11
C ALA A 39 7.76 -8.79 -1.46
N HIS A 40 8.33 -9.74 -2.21
CA HIS A 40 9.24 -10.76 -1.69
C HIS A 40 10.66 -10.68 -2.29
N GLY A 41 10.88 -9.90 -3.34
CA GLY A 41 12.14 -9.86 -4.07
C GLY A 41 12.29 -11.01 -5.10
N PRO A 42 13.53 -11.30 -5.55
CA PRO A 42 13.81 -12.36 -6.51
C PRO A 42 13.25 -13.72 -6.12
N CYS A 43 12.65 -14.42 -7.09
CA CYS A 43 12.08 -15.75 -6.87
C CYS A 43 13.16 -16.76 -6.47
N ARG A 44 13.05 -17.31 -5.27
CA ARG A 44 13.94 -18.38 -4.76
C ARG A 44 13.19 -19.71 -4.78
N PRO A 45 13.40 -20.55 -5.81
CA PRO A 45 12.67 -21.82 -5.95
C PRO A 45 12.82 -22.73 -4.72
N ASP A 46 13.97 -22.68 -4.06
CA ASP A 46 14.31 -23.54 -2.92
C ASP A 46 13.49 -23.25 -1.66
N THR A 47 12.99 -22.02 -1.54
CA THR A 47 12.19 -21.58 -0.37
C THR A 47 10.68 -21.79 -0.57
N LEU A 48 10.25 -22.19 -1.77
CA LEU A 48 8.85 -22.27 -2.10
C LEU A 48 8.30 -23.69 -1.88
N PRO A 49 7.07 -23.84 -1.35
CA PRO A 49 6.47 -25.14 -1.11
C PRO A 49 6.31 -25.93 -2.42
N GLN A 50 6.28 -27.26 -2.33
CA GLN A 50 6.06 -28.10 -3.50
C GLN A 50 4.66 -27.87 -4.06
N LEU A 51 4.57 -27.65 -5.37
CA LEU A 51 3.29 -27.50 -6.06
C LEU A 51 2.70 -28.89 -6.33
N GLY A 52 1.37 -29.00 -6.20
CA GLY A 52 0.66 -30.22 -6.59
C GLY A 52 0.76 -30.47 -8.10
N VAL A 53 0.72 -31.73 -8.52
CA VAL A 53 0.89 -32.11 -9.94
C VAL A 53 -0.16 -31.48 -10.85
N LEU A 54 -1.36 -31.22 -10.33
CA LEU A 54 -2.48 -30.59 -11.05
C LEU A 54 -2.49 -29.06 -10.97
N ASP A 55 -1.57 -28.43 -10.22
CA ASP A 55 -1.49 -26.98 -10.06
C ASP A 55 -0.72 -26.32 -11.21
N ILE A 56 -1.34 -26.34 -12.40
CA ILE A 56 -0.78 -25.79 -13.64
C ILE A 56 -0.65 -24.26 -13.50
N VAL A 57 -1.65 -23.60 -12.91
CA VAL A 57 -1.65 -22.14 -12.72
C VAL A 57 -0.57 -21.71 -11.72
N GLY A 58 -0.38 -22.45 -10.63
CA GLY A 58 0.69 -22.21 -9.68
C GLY A 58 2.08 -22.38 -10.30
N ARG A 59 2.23 -23.34 -11.21
CA ARG A 59 3.46 -23.55 -11.98
C ARG A 59 3.75 -22.35 -12.89
N ASP A 60 2.77 -21.92 -13.68
CA ASP A 60 2.90 -20.77 -14.59
C ASP A 60 3.28 -19.48 -13.84
N ARG A 61 2.67 -19.25 -12.67
CA ARG A 61 3.00 -18.11 -11.80
C ARG A 61 4.44 -18.18 -11.32
N ARG A 62 4.91 -19.35 -10.90
CA ARG A 62 6.28 -19.54 -10.41
C ARG A 62 7.29 -19.36 -11.54
N GLU A 63 7.01 -19.90 -12.73
CA GLU A 63 7.86 -19.72 -13.90
C GLU A 63 7.91 -18.25 -14.35
N ALA A 64 6.76 -17.56 -14.37
CA ALA A 64 6.72 -16.13 -14.68
C ALA A 64 7.53 -15.29 -13.67
N TRP A 65 7.51 -15.65 -12.39
CA TRP A 65 8.30 -15.00 -11.36
C TRP A 65 9.79 -15.33 -11.45
N GLN A 66 10.16 -16.58 -11.73
CA GLN A 66 11.55 -16.95 -11.98
C GLN A 66 12.15 -16.23 -13.19
N ARG A 67 11.36 -15.99 -14.24
CA ARG A 67 11.79 -15.27 -15.45
C ARG A 67 12.22 -13.82 -15.17
N LEU A 68 11.71 -13.21 -14.10
CA LEU A 68 12.11 -11.86 -13.69
C LEU A 68 13.54 -11.81 -13.13
N GLY A 69 14.09 -12.93 -12.67
CA GLY A 69 15.45 -13.02 -12.15
C GLY A 69 15.72 -12.05 -10.98
N ASP A 70 16.88 -11.39 -11.03
CA ASP A 70 17.36 -10.45 -10.01
C ASP A 70 16.84 -9.01 -10.21
N MET A 71 15.69 -8.86 -10.86
CA MET A 71 15.08 -7.54 -11.07
C MET A 71 14.84 -6.83 -9.75
N SER A 72 15.29 -5.58 -9.66
CA SER A 72 15.14 -4.80 -8.44
C SER A 72 13.67 -4.41 -8.21
N ARG A 73 13.29 -4.27 -6.93
CA ARG A 73 11.97 -3.77 -6.55
C ARG A 73 11.56 -2.47 -7.27
N PRO A 74 12.43 -1.42 -7.39
CA PRO A 74 12.15 -0.25 -8.22
C PRO A 74 11.78 -0.60 -9.66
N ASP A 75 12.57 -1.45 -10.31
CA ASP A 75 12.43 -1.75 -11.73
C ASP A 75 11.15 -2.56 -11.98
N SER A 76 10.83 -3.49 -11.09
CA SER A 76 9.58 -4.25 -11.15
C SER A 76 8.35 -3.35 -11.01
N MET A 77 8.41 -2.33 -10.16
CA MET A 77 7.34 -1.34 -10.02
C MET A 77 7.18 -0.50 -11.29
N VAL A 78 8.28 -0.04 -11.88
CA VAL A 78 8.25 0.72 -13.14
C VAL A 78 7.65 -0.13 -14.25
N ARG A 79 8.12 -1.37 -14.40
CA ARG A 79 7.62 -2.31 -15.41
C ARG A 79 6.13 -2.59 -15.25
N TYR A 80 5.67 -2.73 -14.01
CA TYR A 80 4.25 -2.91 -13.71
C TYR A 80 3.41 -1.72 -14.21
N ILE A 81 3.87 -0.49 -13.96
CA ILE A 81 3.17 0.72 -14.39
C ILE A 81 3.17 0.83 -15.92
N GLU A 82 4.29 0.56 -16.59
CA GLU A 82 4.37 0.59 -18.05
C GLU A 82 3.41 -0.41 -18.70
N MET A 83 3.36 -1.64 -18.17
CA MET A 83 2.43 -2.65 -18.66
C MET A 83 0.97 -2.27 -18.43
N LEU A 84 0.68 -1.67 -17.28
CA LEU A 84 -0.66 -1.21 -16.95
C LEU A 84 -1.11 -0.05 -17.85
N ASP A 85 -0.20 0.87 -18.17
CA ASP A 85 -0.42 1.99 -19.09
C ASP A 85 -0.68 1.49 -20.52
N ALA A 86 0.09 0.50 -20.97
CA ALA A 86 -0.11 -0.14 -22.27
C ALA A 86 -1.43 -0.92 -22.35
N ALA A 87 -1.81 -1.61 -21.27
CA ALA A 87 -3.05 -2.38 -21.22
C ALA A 87 -4.30 -1.48 -21.08
N CYS A 88 -4.19 -0.34 -20.40
CA CYS A 88 -5.32 0.56 -20.16
C CYS A 88 -4.87 2.02 -20.00
N PRO A 89 -4.87 2.81 -21.08
CA PRO A 89 -4.55 4.24 -21.02
C PRO A 89 -5.52 5.06 -20.14
N ILE A 90 -6.76 4.57 -19.98
CA ILE A 90 -7.80 5.18 -19.13
C ILE A 90 -7.43 5.08 -17.64
N PHE A 91 -6.50 4.20 -17.28
CA PHE A 91 -6.07 4.00 -15.91
C PHE A 91 -5.25 5.18 -15.36
N ARG A 92 -4.53 5.94 -16.19
CA ARG A 92 -3.74 7.12 -15.76
C ARG A 92 -4.55 8.16 -14.97
N PRO A 93 -5.62 8.76 -15.54
CA PRO A 93 -6.42 9.75 -14.80
C PRO A 93 -7.11 9.15 -13.57
N PHE A 94 -7.48 7.86 -13.61
CA PHE A 94 -8.06 7.17 -12.48
C PHE A 94 -7.05 6.99 -11.33
N ALA A 95 -5.82 6.58 -11.64
CA ALA A 95 -4.74 6.46 -10.68
C ALA A 95 -4.38 7.80 -10.04
N GLU A 96 -4.39 8.88 -10.83
CA GLU A 96 -4.11 10.22 -10.32
C GLU A 96 -5.21 10.73 -9.36
N ALA A 97 -6.48 10.51 -9.70
CA ALA A 97 -7.61 10.85 -8.83
C ALA A 97 -7.53 10.07 -7.51
N HIS A 98 -7.30 8.75 -7.58
CA HIS A 98 -7.22 7.90 -6.40
C HIS A 98 -6.03 8.26 -5.50
N ARG A 99 -4.89 8.68 -6.08
CA ARG A 99 -3.76 9.20 -5.31
C ARG A 99 -4.16 10.43 -4.49
N ARG A 100 -4.87 11.39 -5.10
CA ARG A 100 -5.31 12.60 -4.40
C ARG A 100 -6.28 12.28 -3.25
N ASP A 101 -7.19 11.33 -3.46
CA ASP A 101 -8.14 10.92 -2.43
C ASP A 101 -7.45 10.26 -1.23
N LEU A 102 -6.48 9.38 -1.48
CA LEU A 102 -5.69 8.74 -0.42
C LEU A 102 -4.87 9.75 0.38
N GLU A 103 -4.16 10.66 -0.29
CA GLU A 103 -3.40 11.72 0.38
C GLU A 103 -4.32 12.63 1.22
N ALA A 104 -5.53 12.92 0.73
CA ALA A 104 -6.51 13.68 1.49
C ALA A 104 -7.04 12.90 2.71
N GLN A 105 -7.19 11.58 2.58
CA GLN A 105 -7.60 10.72 3.69
C GLN A 105 -6.51 10.59 4.76
N GLU A 106 -5.24 10.45 4.37
CA GLU A 106 -4.12 10.41 5.31
C GLU A 106 -3.99 11.71 6.09
N ARG A 107 -4.07 12.87 5.40
CA ARG A 107 -4.07 14.19 6.07
C ARG A 107 -5.19 14.30 7.09
N ARG A 108 -6.42 13.91 6.73
CA ARG A 108 -7.56 13.90 7.69
C ARG A 108 -7.29 13.02 8.91
N ARG A 109 -6.74 11.81 8.72
CA ARG A 109 -6.42 10.91 9.84
C ARG A 109 -5.30 11.44 10.73
N GLU A 110 -4.34 12.16 10.17
CA GLU A 110 -3.28 12.80 10.94
C GLU A 110 -3.81 14.00 11.74
N GLU A 111 -4.63 14.84 11.12
CA GLU A 111 -5.32 15.95 11.77
C GLU A 111 -6.23 15.49 12.92
N GLU A 112 -7.02 14.42 12.73
CA GLU A 112 -7.85 13.84 13.79
C GLU A 112 -7.01 13.33 14.98
N ARG A 113 -5.91 12.62 14.70
CA ARG A 113 -4.99 12.15 15.75
C ARG A 113 -4.33 13.30 16.50
N ALA A 114 -3.89 14.34 15.78
CA ALA A 114 -3.31 15.52 16.40
C ALA A 114 -4.33 16.30 17.25
N ALA A 115 -5.58 16.40 16.78
CA ALA A 115 -6.65 17.04 17.53
C ALA A 115 -7.02 16.25 18.80
N GLU A 116 -7.03 14.92 18.74
CA GLU A 116 -7.27 14.07 19.90
C GLU A 116 -6.14 14.21 20.94
N GLU A 117 -4.90 14.20 20.50
CA GLU A 117 -3.72 14.41 21.35
C GLU A 117 -3.76 15.78 22.03
N GLN A 118 -4.11 16.84 21.28
CA GLN A 118 -4.27 18.19 21.84
C GLN A 118 -5.39 18.27 22.87
N ARG A 119 -6.53 17.58 22.65
CA ARG A 119 -7.62 17.52 23.63
C ARG A 119 -7.16 16.84 24.92
N ARG A 120 -6.45 15.71 24.82
CA ARG A 120 -5.90 15.02 26.00
C ARG A 120 -4.93 15.90 26.78
N GLN A 121 -4.04 16.60 26.09
CA GLN A 121 -3.09 17.53 26.72
C GLN A 121 -3.78 18.73 27.37
N ALA A 122 -4.85 19.26 26.76
CA ALA A 122 -5.63 20.35 27.34
C ALA A 122 -6.37 19.91 28.61
N ASP A 123 -7.02 18.75 28.58
CA ASP A 123 -7.71 18.17 29.74
C ASP A 123 -6.74 17.91 30.90
N GLU A 124 -5.53 17.42 30.63
CA GLU A 124 -4.50 17.19 31.64
C GLU A 124 -3.98 18.51 32.24
N ARG A 125 -3.71 19.52 31.39
CA ARG A 125 -3.30 20.85 31.86
C ARG A 125 -4.36 21.52 32.73
N GLU A 126 -5.63 21.38 32.36
CA GLU A 126 -6.74 21.93 33.15
C GLU A 126 -6.85 21.24 34.52
N ARG A 127 -6.65 19.92 34.59
CA ARG A 127 -6.62 19.17 35.86
C ARG A 127 -5.50 19.67 36.78
N LEU A 128 -4.27 19.78 36.26
CA LEU A 128 -3.14 20.29 37.04
C LEU A 128 -3.37 21.72 37.54
N GLN A 129 -3.95 22.60 36.71
CA GLN A 129 -4.26 23.97 37.12
C GLN A 129 -5.26 24.01 38.29
N ARG A 130 -6.34 23.22 38.22
CA ARG A 130 -7.33 23.15 39.30
C ARG A 130 -6.71 22.62 40.60
N GLU A 131 -5.86 21.61 40.53
CA GLU A 131 -5.15 21.08 41.72
C GLU A 131 -4.22 22.13 42.34
N LEU A 132 -3.46 22.87 41.52
CA LEU A 132 -2.59 23.95 41.98
C LEU A 132 -3.37 25.10 42.63
N GLU A 133 -4.52 25.47 42.06
CA GLU A 133 -5.40 26.50 42.63
C GLU A 133 -5.97 26.08 43.99
N LEU A 134 -6.41 24.82 44.11
CA LEU A 134 -6.89 24.26 45.38
C LEU A 134 -5.79 24.24 46.45
N SER A 135 -4.56 23.85 46.08
CA SER A 135 -3.41 23.86 46.99
C SER A 135 -3.10 25.28 47.51
N ARG A 136 -3.08 26.28 46.60
CA ARG A 136 -2.83 27.68 46.98
C ARG A 136 -3.87 28.24 47.94
N GLN A 137 -5.14 27.88 47.76
CA GLN A 137 -6.22 28.30 48.66
C GLN A 137 -6.15 27.63 50.04
N ALA A 138 -5.61 26.40 50.11
CA ALA A 138 -5.40 25.69 51.36
C ALA A 138 -4.22 26.28 52.17
N GLU A 139 -3.20 26.84 51.50
CA GLU A 139 -2.04 27.48 52.16
C GLU A 139 -2.33 28.91 52.66
N THR A 140 -3.37 29.57 52.16
CA THR A 140 -3.77 30.93 52.60
C THR A 140 -4.86 30.98 53.66
N LYS A 141 -5.40 29.82 54.08
CA LYS A 141 -6.35 29.68 55.19
C LYS A 141 -5.66 29.16 56.43
#